data_AF-A0A1I7EEK6-F1
#
_entry.id   AF-A0A1I7EEK6-F1
#
_cell.length_a   1.000
_cell.length_b   1.000
_cell.length_c   1.000
_cell.angle_alpha   90.00
_cell.angle_beta   90.00
_cell.angle_gamma   90.00
#
_symmetry.space_group_name_H-M   'P 1'
#
loop_
_entity.id
_entity.type
_entity.pdbx_description
1 polymer ?
#
loop_
_entity_poly.entity_id
_entity_poly.type
_entity_poly.pdbx_seq_one_letter_code
_entity_poly.pdbx_strand_id
1 'polypeptide(L)'
;MFKNKWLAGTVLAGLLAVSGAAQAAGVSFVQPADGATVTNPVHVVFGVDGMKIAPAGTMTEGTGHHHLLIDGKPLPKGEVIPATDKSLHFGKGQTETDLTLPPGDHTLTLQFGDGAHRSYGPEMSKTITVHVK
;
A
#
# COMPACT_ATOMS: atom_id res chain seq x y z
N MET A 1 -65.84 -29.21 29.97
CA MET A 1 -66.02 -27.91 29.27
C MET A 1 -64.63 -27.36 28.97
N PHE A 2 -64.32 -27.20 27.69
CA PHE A 2 -63.02 -26.79 27.15
C PHE A 2 -62.62 -25.37 27.55
N LYS A 3 -61.31 -25.12 27.71
CA LYS A 3 -60.62 -23.94 27.15
C LYS A 3 -59.09 -24.05 27.28
N ASN A 4 -58.44 -24.29 26.14
CA ASN A 4 -57.01 -24.08 25.90
C ASN A 4 -56.68 -22.59 25.91
N LYS A 5 -55.49 -22.19 26.41
CA LYS A 5 -54.69 -21.09 25.85
C LYS A 5 -53.19 -21.38 25.97
N TRP A 6 -52.49 -20.91 24.94
CA TRP A 6 -51.15 -21.22 24.44
C TRP A 6 -50.07 -20.20 24.88
N LEU A 7 -48.80 -20.56 24.61
CA LEU A 7 -47.60 -19.72 24.37
C LEU A 7 -46.91 -19.04 25.58
N ALA A 8 -45.59 -18.83 25.62
CA ALA A 8 -44.52 -18.95 24.63
C ALA A 8 -43.17 -19.11 25.34
N GLY A 9 -42.24 -19.89 24.76
CA GLY A 9 -40.84 -19.89 25.14
C GLY A 9 -40.07 -18.84 24.34
N THR A 10 -39.36 -17.94 25.02
CA THR A 10 -38.41 -17.01 24.40
C THR A 10 -36.99 -17.58 24.52
N VAL A 11 -36.45 -18.07 23.41
CA VAL A 11 -35.00 -18.23 23.22
C VAL A 11 -34.50 -16.93 22.61
N LEU A 12 -33.70 -16.17 23.37
CA LEU A 12 -33.01 -14.99 22.85
C LEU A 12 -31.59 -15.40 22.42
N ALA A 13 -31.41 -15.66 21.13
CA ALA A 13 -30.09 -15.79 20.53
C ALA A 13 -29.52 -14.37 20.30
N GLY A 14 -28.52 -13.98 21.09
CA GLY A 14 -27.80 -12.73 20.90
C GLY A 14 -26.84 -12.82 19.71
N LEU A 15 -27.06 -12.00 18.68
CA LEU A 15 -26.17 -11.83 17.55
C LEU A 15 -24.81 -11.27 18.01
N LEU A 16 -23.73 -11.97 17.67
CA LEU A 16 -22.38 -11.41 17.63
C LEU A 16 -22.26 -10.48 16.42
N ALA A 17 -22.31 -9.16 16.65
CA ALA A 17 -21.93 -8.19 15.63
C ALA A 17 -20.40 -8.21 15.46
N VAL A 18 -19.93 -8.81 14.37
CA VAL A 18 -18.54 -8.67 13.94
C VAL A 18 -18.42 -7.29 13.28
N SER A 19 -17.96 -6.29 14.04
CA SER A 19 -17.56 -5.00 13.48
C SER A 19 -16.33 -5.20 12.60
N GLY A 20 -16.53 -5.34 11.29
CA GLY A 20 -15.47 -5.30 10.30
C GLY A 20 -14.90 -3.88 10.21
N ALA A 21 -13.88 -3.58 11.01
CA ALA A 21 -13.10 -2.37 10.82
C ALA A 21 -12.42 -2.45 9.44
N ALA A 22 -12.81 -1.57 8.51
CA ALA A 22 -12.11 -1.41 7.24
C ALA A 22 -10.63 -1.13 7.54
N GLN A 23 -9.74 -1.99 7.06
CA GLN A 23 -8.31 -1.79 7.22
C GLN A 23 -7.93 -0.49 6.49
N ALA A 24 -7.19 0.40 7.16
CA ALA A 24 -6.72 1.63 6.53
C ALA A 24 -5.87 1.28 5.29
N ALA A 25 -6.13 1.94 4.17
CA ALA A 25 -5.34 1.72 2.96
C ALA A 25 -3.92 2.26 3.15
N GLY A 26 -2.94 1.58 2.59
CA GLY A 26 -1.53 1.99 2.72
C GLY A 26 -0.60 1.16 1.85
N VAL A 27 0.66 1.60 1.78
CA VAL A 27 1.76 0.84 1.17
C VAL A 27 2.82 0.54 2.22
N SER A 28 3.59 -0.52 1.98
CA SER A 28 4.64 -0.96 2.89
C SER A 28 5.88 -1.41 2.11
N PHE A 29 7.04 -1.31 2.76
CA PHE A 29 8.21 -2.07 2.36
C PHE A 29 8.19 -3.38 3.14
N VAL A 30 8.12 -4.50 2.42
CA VAL A 30 8.31 -5.84 2.99
C VAL A 30 9.80 -6.05 3.26
N GLN A 31 10.65 -5.59 2.35
CA GLN A 31 12.08 -5.46 2.53
C GLN A 31 12.64 -4.34 1.63
N PRO A 32 13.78 -3.73 1.97
CA PRO A 32 14.45 -3.83 3.27
C PRO A 32 13.65 -3.14 4.38
N ALA A 33 13.99 -3.43 5.63
CA ALA A 33 13.44 -2.71 6.78
C ALA A 33 14.01 -1.28 6.85
N ASP A 34 13.28 -0.39 7.51
CA ASP A 34 13.78 0.96 7.80
C ASP A 34 15.04 0.92 8.66
N GLY A 35 16.06 1.70 8.28
CA GLY A 35 17.38 1.73 8.89
C GLY A 35 18.29 0.56 8.51
N ALA A 36 17.89 -0.31 7.58
CA ALA A 36 18.71 -1.46 7.22
C ALA A 36 20.05 -1.07 6.57
N THR A 37 21.12 -1.75 6.97
CA THR A 37 22.38 -1.74 6.22
C THR A 37 22.35 -2.83 5.15
N VAL A 38 22.58 -2.47 3.89
CA VAL A 38 22.45 -3.34 2.71
C VAL A 38 23.70 -3.30 1.84
N THR A 39 23.81 -4.24 0.91
CA THR A 39 24.82 -4.28 -0.15
C THR A 39 24.13 -4.31 -1.51
N ASN A 40 24.79 -3.82 -2.56
CA ASN A 40 24.25 -3.92 -3.90
C ASN A 40 24.24 -5.37 -4.43
N PRO A 41 23.23 -5.74 -5.25
CA PRO A 41 22.01 -4.98 -5.51
C PRO A 41 21.11 -4.94 -4.26
N VAL A 42 20.49 -3.79 -4.01
CA VAL A 42 19.50 -3.62 -2.94
C VAL A 42 18.18 -4.18 -3.44
N HIS A 43 17.80 -5.36 -2.96
CA HIS A 43 16.52 -5.98 -3.28
C HIS A 43 15.40 -5.36 -2.45
N VAL A 44 14.37 -4.83 -3.12
CA VAL A 44 13.27 -4.10 -2.51
C VAL A 44 11.94 -4.75 -2.88
N VAL A 45 11.09 -5.00 -1.89
CA VAL A 45 9.76 -5.61 -2.07
C VAL A 45 8.70 -4.73 -1.42
N PHE A 46 7.60 -4.55 -2.13
CA PHE A 46 6.50 -3.64 -1.81
C PHE A 46 5.24 -4.40 -1.43
N GLY A 47 4.44 -3.81 -0.56
CA GLY A 47 3.07 -4.23 -0.25
C GLY A 47 2.06 -3.12 -0.52
N VAL A 48 0.79 -3.50 -0.58
CA VAL A 48 -0.35 -2.57 -0.58
C VAL A 48 -1.53 -3.22 0.14
N ASP A 49 -2.19 -2.46 1.01
CA ASP A 49 -3.39 -2.86 1.74
C ASP A 49 -4.53 -1.89 1.40
N GLY A 50 -5.76 -2.38 1.40
CA GLY A 50 -6.96 -1.57 1.13
C GLY A 50 -7.14 -1.08 -0.33
N MET A 51 -6.19 -1.36 -1.22
CA MET A 51 -6.26 -1.11 -2.67
C MET A 51 -5.85 -2.34 -3.48
N LYS A 52 -6.09 -2.31 -4.79
CA LYS A 52 -5.67 -3.36 -5.74
C LYS A 52 -4.60 -2.85 -6.68
N ILE A 53 -3.62 -3.71 -6.97
CA ILE A 53 -2.63 -3.45 -8.01
C ILE A 53 -3.29 -3.64 -9.38
N ALA A 54 -3.08 -2.71 -10.29
CA ALA A 54 -3.51 -2.76 -11.68
C ALA A 54 -2.49 -2.05 -12.59
N PRO A 55 -2.37 -2.46 -13.87
CA PRO A 55 -1.49 -1.79 -14.80
C PRO A 55 -1.83 -0.30 -14.99
N ALA A 56 -0.82 0.50 -15.29
CA ALA A 56 -0.98 1.87 -15.75
C ALA A 56 -2.00 1.94 -16.91
N GLY A 57 -2.78 3.01 -16.94
CA GLY A 57 -3.95 3.18 -17.80
C GLY A 57 -5.26 2.63 -17.21
N THR A 58 -5.21 1.79 -16.17
CA THR A 58 -6.42 1.31 -15.50
C THR A 58 -7.04 2.41 -14.63
N MET A 59 -8.17 2.96 -15.05
CA MET A 59 -8.86 4.07 -14.36
C MET A 59 -9.92 3.62 -13.35
N THR A 60 -9.86 2.36 -12.90
CA THR A 60 -10.82 1.84 -11.92
C THR A 60 -10.52 2.40 -10.54
N GLU A 61 -11.54 2.88 -9.84
CA GLU A 61 -11.40 3.38 -8.47
C GLU A 61 -10.82 2.30 -7.53
N GLY A 62 -9.95 2.71 -6.60
CA GLY A 62 -9.28 1.80 -5.66
C GLY A 62 -8.22 0.91 -6.31
N THR A 63 -7.79 1.24 -7.53
CA THR A 63 -6.71 0.54 -8.23
C THR A 63 -5.54 1.46 -8.54
N GLY A 64 -4.35 0.89 -8.68
CA GLY A 64 -3.15 1.67 -8.98
C GLY A 64 -1.90 0.80 -9.06
N HIS A 65 -0.74 1.43 -9.02
CA HIS A 65 0.54 0.73 -9.02
C HIS A 65 1.60 1.51 -8.24
N HIS A 66 2.68 0.81 -7.90
CA HIS A 66 3.76 1.36 -7.11
C HIS A 66 4.67 2.27 -7.95
N HIS A 67 5.25 3.25 -7.25
CA HIS A 67 6.34 4.08 -7.70
C HIS A 67 7.38 4.15 -6.58
N LEU A 68 8.65 4.25 -6.92
CA LEU A 68 9.72 4.37 -5.94
C LEU A 68 10.54 5.64 -6.21
N LEU A 69 10.54 6.55 -5.24
CA LEU A 69 11.29 7.80 -5.27
C LEU A 69 12.57 7.61 -4.44
N ILE A 70 13.72 7.63 -5.11
CA ILE A 70 15.05 7.53 -4.51
C ILE A 70 15.49 8.93 -4.09
N ASP A 71 15.83 9.10 -2.82
CA ASP A 71 16.15 10.38 -2.19
C ASP A 71 15.03 11.44 -2.35
N GLY A 72 13.79 10.97 -2.57
CA GLY A 72 12.61 11.80 -2.83
C GLY A 72 11.59 11.76 -1.69
N LYS A 73 10.67 12.73 -1.70
CA LYS A 73 9.58 12.86 -0.71
C LYS A 73 8.24 12.44 -1.31
N PRO A 74 7.25 12.05 -0.48
CA PRO A 74 5.88 11.80 -0.96
C PRO A 74 5.31 13.00 -1.70
N LEU A 75 4.49 12.73 -2.72
CA LEU A 75 3.83 13.78 -3.50
C LEU A 75 2.39 14.02 -2.97
N PRO A 76 1.89 15.27 -3.03
CA PRO A 76 0.49 15.58 -2.79
C PRO A 76 -0.47 14.78 -3.67
N LYS A 77 -1.69 14.54 -3.16
CA LYS A 77 -2.72 13.80 -3.89
C LYS A 77 -3.09 14.49 -5.20
N GLY A 78 -3.15 13.71 -6.28
CA GLY A 78 -3.50 14.17 -7.62
C GLY A 78 -2.34 14.71 -8.45
N GLU A 79 -1.16 14.92 -7.86
CA GLU A 79 0.03 15.32 -8.62
C GLU A 79 0.60 14.16 -9.43
N VAL A 80 1.04 14.45 -10.65
CA VAL A 80 1.69 13.46 -11.51
C VAL A 80 3.06 13.13 -10.94
N ILE A 81 3.33 11.84 -10.75
CA ILE A 81 4.62 11.33 -10.32
C ILE A 81 5.56 11.37 -11.54
N PRO A 82 6.63 12.20 -11.52
CA PRO A 82 7.52 12.32 -12.67
C PRO A 82 8.25 11.00 -12.91
N ALA A 83 8.50 10.63 -14.16
CA ALA A 83 9.36 9.48 -14.49
C ALA A 83 10.80 9.98 -14.69
N THR A 84 11.72 9.53 -13.82
CA THR A 84 13.14 9.91 -13.87
C THR A 84 14.00 8.75 -13.38
N ASP A 85 15.32 8.87 -13.48
CA ASP A 85 16.26 7.87 -12.94
C ASP A 85 16.16 7.70 -11.40
N LYS A 86 15.54 8.67 -10.71
CA LYS A 86 15.28 8.63 -9.26
C LYS A 86 13.80 8.46 -8.93
N SER A 87 12.95 8.27 -9.92
CA SER A 87 11.50 8.09 -9.75
C SER A 87 11.06 6.98 -10.68
N LEU A 88 11.10 5.76 -10.14
CA LEU A 88 10.87 4.52 -10.86
C LEU A 88 9.39 4.16 -10.87
N HIS A 89 8.91 3.65 -12.01
CA HIS A 89 7.49 3.35 -12.25
C HIS A 89 7.29 1.84 -12.40
N PHE A 90 6.35 1.28 -11.63
CA PHE A 90 6.00 -0.14 -11.66
C PHE A 90 4.60 -0.36 -12.28
N GLY A 91 4.35 0.31 -13.40
CA GLY A 91 3.07 0.35 -14.10
C GLY A 91 2.59 -0.96 -14.72
N LYS A 92 3.32 -2.09 -14.58
CA LYS A 92 2.83 -3.43 -14.94
C LYS A 92 2.34 -4.22 -13.72
N GLY A 93 2.31 -3.57 -12.55
CA GLY A 93 1.95 -4.19 -11.28
C GLY A 93 3.10 -4.93 -10.60
N GLN A 94 4.35 -4.52 -10.86
CA GLN A 94 5.49 -5.12 -10.18
C GLN A 94 5.47 -4.77 -8.69
N THR A 95 5.81 -5.75 -7.86
CA THR A 95 5.86 -5.61 -6.39
C THR A 95 7.26 -5.68 -5.84
N GLU A 96 8.27 -5.75 -6.70
CA GLU A 96 9.67 -5.83 -6.30
C GLU A 96 10.59 -5.28 -7.38
N THR A 97 11.81 -4.93 -6.97
CA THR A 97 12.89 -4.48 -7.86
C THR A 97 14.24 -4.66 -7.19
N ASP A 98 15.28 -4.79 -8.00
CA ASP A 98 16.66 -4.62 -7.57
C ASP A 98 17.14 -3.21 -7.91
N LEU A 99 17.81 -2.55 -6.97
CA LEU A 99 18.41 -1.24 -7.15
C LEU A 99 19.93 -1.33 -7.04
N THR A 100 20.61 -0.52 -7.84
CA THR A 100 22.01 -0.21 -7.63
C THR A 100 22.10 1.23 -7.12
N LEU A 101 22.55 1.40 -5.89
CA LEU A 101 22.70 2.69 -5.22
C LEU A 101 24.16 2.97 -4.88
N PRO A 102 24.62 4.23 -4.92
CA PRO A 102 25.93 4.59 -4.38
C PRO A 102 26.08 4.16 -2.91
N PRO A 103 27.29 3.89 -2.41
CA PRO A 103 27.53 3.72 -0.98
C PRO A 103 27.13 4.96 -0.18
N GLY A 104 26.51 4.77 0.98
CA GLY A 104 26.02 5.83 1.85
C GLY A 104 24.54 5.71 2.24
N ASP A 105 24.02 6.76 2.89
CA ASP A 105 22.62 6.83 3.32
C ASP A 105 21.72 7.28 2.17
N HIS A 106 20.61 6.55 1.99
CA HIS A 106 19.58 6.85 1.02
C HIS A 106 18.19 6.77 1.65
N THR A 107 17.28 7.63 1.21
CA THR A 107 15.86 7.44 1.53
C THR A 107 15.14 6.82 0.35
N LEU A 108 14.32 5.82 0.61
CA LEU A 108 13.45 5.21 -0.38
C LEU A 108 12.00 5.53 -0.01
N THR A 109 11.31 6.27 -0.87
CA THR A 109 9.89 6.60 -0.69
C THR A 109 9.04 5.83 -1.69
N LEU A 110 8.29 4.86 -1.19
CA LEU A 110 7.26 4.17 -1.94
C LEU A 110 6.03 5.06 -2.02
N GLN A 111 5.51 5.26 -3.22
CA GLN A 111 4.32 6.06 -3.50
C GLN A 111 3.35 5.24 -4.35
N PHE A 112 2.10 5.09 -3.89
CA PHE A 112 1.05 4.51 -4.74
C PHE A 112 0.46 5.59 -5.64
N GLY A 113 0.23 5.26 -6.91
CA GLY A 113 -0.37 6.14 -7.89
C GLY A 113 -1.50 5.48 -8.68
N ASP A 114 -2.40 6.28 -9.22
CA ASP A 114 -3.51 5.82 -10.06
C ASP A 114 -3.06 5.40 -11.47
N GLY A 115 -3.99 4.96 -12.32
CA GLY A 115 -3.70 4.60 -13.71
C GLY A 115 -3.10 5.72 -14.57
N ALA A 116 -3.17 6.98 -14.14
CA ALA A 116 -2.57 8.13 -14.82
C ALA A 116 -1.22 8.55 -14.19
N HIS A 117 -0.65 7.73 -13.31
CA HIS A 117 0.55 8.04 -12.52
C HIS A 117 0.37 9.24 -11.58
N ARG A 118 -0.86 9.54 -11.14
CA ARG A 118 -1.10 10.58 -10.14
C ARG A 118 -1.03 9.99 -8.75
N SER A 119 -0.32 10.66 -7.86
CA SER A 119 -0.17 10.28 -6.47
C SER A 119 -1.54 10.13 -5.79
N TYR A 120 -1.72 9.05 -5.03
CA TYR A 120 -2.85 8.94 -4.11
C TYR A 120 -2.69 9.79 -2.84
N GLY A 121 -1.56 10.48 -2.69
CA GLY A 121 -1.25 11.38 -1.58
C GLY A 121 -0.25 10.80 -0.59
N PRO A 122 0.20 11.60 0.39
CA PRO A 122 1.14 11.16 1.43
C PRO A 122 0.60 10.00 2.28
N GLU A 123 -0.72 9.86 2.42
CA GLU A 123 -1.37 8.75 3.12
C GLU A 123 -1.13 7.39 2.43
N MET A 124 -0.88 7.39 1.12
CA MET A 124 -0.55 6.21 0.32
C MET A 124 0.94 6.19 -0.04
N SER A 125 1.76 6.59 0.92
CA SER A 125 3.21 6.56 0.81
C SER A 125 3.85 5.96 2.05
N LYS A 126 5.09 5.48 1.89
CA LYS A 126 5.96 5.07 2.99
C LYS A 126 7.38 5.45 2.64
N THR A 127 8.10 6.04 3.59
CA THR A 127 9.55 6.31 3.46
C THR A 127 10.31 5.42 4.43
N ILE A 128 11.44 4.88 3.96
CA ILE A 128 12.46 4.22 4.77
C ILE A 128 13.83 4.83 4.47
N THR A 129 14.76 4.70 5.41
CA THR A 129 16.18 4.97 5.22
C THR A 129 16.94 3.65 5.07
N VAL A 130 17.93 3.59 4.18
CA VAL A 130 18.86 2.47 4.06
C VAL A 130 20.29 2.98 4.01
N HIS A 131 21.22 2.21 4.56
CA HIS A 131 22.66 2.46 4.45
C HIS A 131 23.30 1.44 3.52
N VAL A 132 23.84 1.89 2.39
CA VAL A 132 24.50 1.02 1.40
C VAL A 132 25.99 0.98 1.70
N LYS A 133 26.54 -0.23 1.87
CA LYS A 133 27.98 -0.44 2.08
C LYS A 133 28.82 -0.21 0.81
#